data_AF-X1PZE2-F1
#
_entry.id   AF-X1PZE2-F1
#
_cell.length_a   1.000
_cell.length_b   1.000
_cell.length_c   1.000
_cell.angle_alpha   90.00
_cell.angle_beta   90.00
_cell.angle_gamma   90.00
#
_symmetry.space_group_name_H-M   'P 1'
#
loop_
_entity.id
_entity.type
_entity.pdbx_description
1 polymer ?
#
loop_
_entity_poly.entity_id
_entity_poly.type
_entity_poly.pdbx_seq_one_letter_code
_entity_poly.pdbx_strand_id
1 'polypeptide(L)'
;TAVDQLEKMRMHTRPYEVNKGTSDEIHEKYMKKLLDYLADPKTNLRKFETYSSIGKAFFSNLFDGNSFPIEEILRKAQGEFSQVKRTGKEKPKIGIVGEFYVRLHEPANQRIIRKLEEKGTEVWLAPATEYLVYSYHLGSVIAREKFSLNRKKEDLKEWLLKSILYRVMTLEEKQEFFYL
;
A
#
# COMPACT_ATOMS: atom_id res chain seq x y z
N THR A 1 0.80 2.97 2.77
CA THR A 1 1.95 2.14 3.22
C THR A 1 3.22 2.44 2.43
N ALA A 2 4.40 1.95 2.83
CA ALA A 2 5.65 2.16 2.08
C ALA A 2 5.58 1.69 0.60
N VAL A 3 4.90 0.56 0.35
CA VAL A 3 4.63 0.06 -1.02
C VAL A 3 3.74 1.03 -1.78
N ASP A 4 2.64 1.51 -1.18
CA ASP A 4 1.76 2.48 -1.83
C ASP A 4 2.48 3.79 -2.13
N GLN A 5 3.36 4.26 -1.25
CA GLN A 5 4.14 5.48 -1.47
C GLN A 5 5.09 5.34 -2.64
N LEU A 6 5.82 4.22 -2.76
CA LEU A 6 6.68 3.94 -3.91
C LEU A 6 5.87 3.86 -5.21
N GLU A 7 4.74 3.16 -5.19
CA GLU A 7 3.87 3.04 -6.36
C GLU A 7 3.29 4.40 -6.77
N LYS A 8 2.91 5.22 -5.79
CA LYS A 8 2.43 6.58 -6.00
C LYS A 8 3.51 7.49 -6.60
N MET A 9 4.74 7.44 -6.09
CA MET A 9 5.87 8.18 -6.68
C MET A 9 6.11 7.79 -8.14
N ARG A 10 6.03 6.49 -8.45
CA ARG A 10 6.15 5.97 -9.81
C ARG A 10 5.01 6.49 -10.70
N MET A 11 3.76 6.33 -10.28
CA MET A 11 2.57 6.73 -11.05
C MET A 11 2.50 8.23 -11.33
N HIS A 12 2.96 9.09 -10.42
CA HIS A 12 2.97 10.54 -10.64
C HIS A 12 4.20 11.04 -11.41
N THR A 13 5.24 10.21 -11.57
CA THR A 13 6.46 10.59 -12.31
C THR A 13 6.43 10.08 -13.75
N ARG A 14 6.03 8.82 -13.93
CA ARG A 14 6.09 8.07 -15.19
C ARG A 14 5.31 8.67 -16.36
N PRO A 15 4.11 9.24 -16.18
CA PRO A 15 3.41 9.93 -17.27
C PRO A 15 4.23 11.11 -17.80
N TYR A 16 4.98 11.79 -16.94
CA TYR A 16 5.67 13.03 -17.25
C TYR A 16 7.13 12.85 -17.65
N GLU A 17 7.73 11.69 -17.38
CA GLU A 17 9.15 11.45 -17.65
C GLU A 17 9.51 11.64 -19.13
N VAL A 18 10.65 12.29 -19.37
CA VAL A 18 11.20 12.51 -20.72
C VAL A 18 11.88 11.23 -21.22
N ASN A 19 12.66 10.58 -20.37
CA ASN A 19 13.31 9.31 -20.67
C ASN A 19 12.39 8.18 -20.19
N LYS A 20 11.79 7.44 -21.13
CA LYS A 20 10.82 6.39 -20.81
C LYS A 20 11.49 5.22 -20.09
N GLY A 21 10.85 4.75 -19.02
CA GLY A 21 11.31 3.63 -18.20
C GLY A 21 12.10 4.04 -16.95
N THR A 22 12.59 5.28 -16.85
CA THR A 22 13.41 5.72 -15.70
C THR A 22 12.66 5.60 -14.38
N SER A 23 11.38 5.96 -14.33
CA SER A 23 10.57 5.83 -13.11
C SER A 23 10.33 4.36 -12.72
N ASP A 24 10.24 3.46 -13.70
CA ASP A 24 10.05 2.03 -13.47
C ASP A 24 11.34 1.40 -12.90
N GLU A 25 12.51 1.76 -13.43
CA GLU A 25 13.81 1.32 -12.91
C GLU A 25 14.05 1.76 -11.45
N ILE A 26 13.74 3.03 -11.13
CA ILE A 26 13.81 3.54 -9.76
C ILE A 26 12.87 2.74 -8.86
N HIS A 27 11.63 2.55 -9.29
CA HIS A 27 10.66 1.78 -8.51
C HIS A 27 11.14 0.35 -8.24
N GLU A 28 11.58 -0.40 -9.26
CA GLU A 28 12.05 -1.78 -9.11
C GLU A 28 13.25 -1.87 -8.16
N LYS A 29 14.19 -0.94 -8.27
CA LYS A 29 15.35 -0.83 -7.38
C LYS A 29 14.95 -0.67 -5.92
N TYR A 30 14.02 0.24 -5.62
CA TYR A 30 13.58 0.52 -4.26
C TYR A 30 12.60 -0.52 -3.71
N MET A 31 11.77 -1.11 -4.58
CA MET A 31 10.94 -2.25 -4.24
C MET A 31 11.78 -3.44 -3.84
N LYS A 32 12.85 -3.75 -4.59
CA LYS A 32 13.80 -4.80 -4.23
C LYS A 32 14.44 -4.55 -2.87
N LYS A 33 14.90 -3.33 -2.59
CA LYS A 33 15.46 -2.97 -1.26
C LYS A 33 14.46 -3.16 -0.13
N LEU A 34 13.21 -2.76 -0.36
CA LEU A 34 12.13 -2.93 0.62
C LEU A 34 11.85 -4.41 0.86
N LEU A 35 11.77 -5.22 -0.19
CA LEU A 35 11.58 -6.67 -0.09
C LEU A 35 12.76 -7.36 0.59
N ASP A 36 13.99 -7.02 0.22
CA ASP A 36 15.21 -7.56 0.84
C ASP A 36 15.24 -7.25 2.35
N TYR A 37 14.86 -6.03 2.76
CA TYR A 37 14.72 -5.65 4.16
C TYR A 37 13.63 -6.44 4.90
N LEU A 38 12.48 -6.63 4.26
CA LEU A 38 11.38 -7.42 4.83
C LEU A 38 11.70 -8.93 4.86
N ALA A 39 12.55 -9.42 3.96
CA ALA A 39 12.92 -10.83 3.85
C ALA A 39 14.12 -11.23 4.71
N ASP A 40 14.90 -10.29 5.26
CA ASP A 40 16.16 -10.58 5.97
C ASP A 40 15.91 -11.49 7.19
N PRO A 41 16.55 -12.68 7.25
CA PRO A 41 16.58 -13.56 8.41
C PRO A 41 16.97 -12.90 9.73
N LYS A 42 17.88 -11.93 9.75
CA LYS A 42 18.32 -11.30 11.00
C LYS A 42 17.24 -10.42 11.61
N THR A 43 16.25 -9.99 10.82
CA THR A 43 15.01 -9.36 11.27
C THR A 43 13.81 -10.34 11.33
N ASN A 44 13.82 -11.47 10.60
CA ASN A 44 12.63 -12.34 10.44
C ASN A 44 12.83 -13.87 10.62
N LEU A 45 14.00 -14.38 11.02
CA LEU A 45 14.23 -15.83 11.21
C LEU A 45 13.91 -16.30 12.63
N ARG A 46 12.60 -16.48 12.92
CA ARG A 46 12.19 -17.57 13.83
C ARG A 46 10.78 -18.15 13.62
N LYS A 47 9.93 -17.65 12.72
CA LYS A 47 8.53 -18.13 12.64
C LYS A 47 7.95 -18.21 11.22
N PHE A 48 8.64 -18.94 10.34
CA PHE A 48 8.12 -19.21 8.99
C PHE A 48 7.09 -20.36 8.91
N GLU A 49 6.77 -21.04 10.02
CA GLU A 49 5.87 -22.20 9.98
C GLU A 49 4.38 -21.91 10.23
N THR A 50 3.92 -20.66 10.35
CA THR A 50 2.47 -20.44 10.51
C THR A 50 2.02 -19.06 10.04
N TYR A 51 1.07 -19.03 9.10
CA TYR A 51 0.39 -17.82 8.59
C TYR A 51 -0.17 -16.89 9.70
N SER A 52 -0.44 -17.43 10.89
CA SER A 52 -0.88 -16.67 12.08
C SER A 52 0.23 -15.80 12.71
N SER A 53 1.49 -16.18 12.50
CA SER A 53 2.68 -15.47 12.99
C SER A 53 3.06 -14.27 12.12
N ILE A 54 2.72 -14.33 10.82
CA ILE A 54 3.00 -13.26 9.85
C ILE A 54 2.29 -11.98 10.26
N GLY A 55 0.99 -12.08 10.60
CA GLY A 55 0.24 -10.94 11.10
C GLY A 55 0.88 -10.36 12.37
N LYS A 56 1.21 -11.19 13.36
CA LYS A 56 1.79 -10.72 14.63
C LYS A 56 3.19 -10.12 14.50
N ALA A 57 4.05 -10.70 13.66
CA ALA A 57 5.40 -10.18 13.41
C ALA A 57 5.38 -8.92 12.54
N PHE A 58 4.46 -8.85 11.56
CA PHE A 58 4.19 -7.65 10.79
C PHE A 58 3.70 -6.51 11.68
N PHE A 59 2.73 -6.78 12.56
CA PHE A 59 2.25 -5.79 13.54
C PHE A 59 3.32 -5.43 14.57
N SER A 60 4.10 -6.37 15.11
CA SER A 60 5.16 -6.03 16.07
C SER A 60 6.25 -5.16 15.45
N ASN A 61 6.69 -5.45 14.22
CA ASN A 61 7.67 -4.61 13.51
C ASN A 61 7.10 -3.25 13.07
N LEU A 62 5.77 -3.12 12.91
CA LEU A 62 5.09 -1.84 12.68
C LEU A 62 5.04 -0.98 13.95
N PHE A 63 4.96 -1.60 15.14
CA PHE A 63 4.88 -0.90 16.42
C PHE A 63 6.22 -0.78 17.17
N ASP A 64 7.22 -1.59 16.83
CA ASP A 64 8.60 -1.42 17.29
C ASP A 64 9.23 -0.29 16.47
N GLY A 65 9.59 0.82 17.13
CA GLY A 65 10.02 2.10 16.56
C GLY A 65 11.30 2.12 15.71
N ASN A 66 11.68 1.01 15.07
CA ASN A 66 12.69 0.95 14.02
C ASN A 66 12.08 1.25 12.63
N SER A 67 11.26 2.30 12.52
CA SER A 67 10.75 2.82 11.24
C SER A 67 11.83 3.54 10.41
N PHE A 68 12.95 3.87 11.04
CA PHE A 68 14.10 4.58 10.43
C PHE A 68 14.60 3.98 9.11
N PRO A 69 14.77 2.65 8.96
CA PRO A 69 15.28 2.06 7.73
C PRO A 69 14.28 2.15 6.57
N ILE A 70 12.99 1.91 6.80
CA ILE A 70 11.95 2.04 5.76
C ILE A 70 11.80 3.51 5.34
N GLU A 71 11.76 4.41 6.32
CA GLU A 71 11.70 5.85 6.06
C GLU A 71 12.93 6.33 5.28
N GLU A 72 14.13 5.84 5.59
CA GLU A 72 15.34 6.15 4.84
C GLU A 72 15.29 5.60 3.40
N ILE A 73 14.78 4.39 3.20
CA ILE A 73 14.56 3.81 1.86
C ILE A 73 13.62 4.72 1.05
N LEU A 74 12.50 5.13 1.64
CA LEU A 74 11.51 6.00 0.99
C LEU A 74 12.05 7.41 0.71
N ARG A 75 12.80 7.99 1.66
CA ARG A 75 13.45 9.29 1.48
C ARG A 75 14.46 9.26 0.33
N LYS A 76 15.25 8.19 0.23
CA LYS A 76 16.18 8.00 -0.90
C LYS A 76 15.43 7.81 -2.23
N ALA A 77 14.34 7.05 -2.23
CA ALA A 77 13.47 6.88 -3.40
C ALA A 77 12.89 8.23 -3.85
N GLN A 78 12.32 9.01 -2.93
CA GLN A 78 11.81 10.35 -3.20
C GLN A 78 12.90 11.25 -3.82
N GLY A 79 14.12 11.20 -3.26
CA GLY A 79 15.27 11.92 -3.80
C GLY A 79 15.55 11.54 -5.26
N GLU A 80 15.61 10.25 -5.60
CA GLU A 80 15.82 9.83 -6.99
C GLU A 80 14.65 10.18 -7.91
N PHE A 81 13.40 9.99 -7.48
CA PHE A 81 12.23 10.40 -8.25
C PHE A 81 12.19 11.91 -8.53
N SER A 82 12.67 12.74 -7.59
CA SER A 82 12.73 14.20 -7.73
C SER A 82 13.67 14.66 -8.86
N GLN A 83 14.70 13.86 -9.16
CA GLN A 83 15.70 14.16 -10.18
C GLN A 83 15.29 13.67 -11.58
N VAL A 84 14.19 12.91 -11.70
CA VAL A 84 13.69 12.46 -13.01
C VAL A 84 13.29 13.68 -13.83
N LYS A 85 13.84 13.79 -15.04
CA LYS A 85 13.50 14.86 -15.98
C LYS A 85 12.05 14.70 -16.45
N ARG A 86 11.21 15.69 -16.17
CA ARG A 86 9.76 15.69 -16.47
C ARG A 86 9.40 16.74 -17.50
N THR A 87 8.34 16.46 -18.25
CA THR A 87 7.62 17.45 -19.05
C THR A 87 6.77 18.31 -18.13
N GLY A 88 6.81 19.63 -18.29
CA GLY A 88 5.97 20.58 -17.53
C GLY A 88 4.54 20.70 -18.06
N LYS A 89 4.09 19.79 -18.94
CA LYS A 89 2.75 19.82 -19.53
C LYS A 89 1.77 19.22 -18.54
N GLU A 90 0.68 19.93 -18.28
CA GLU A 90 -0.43 19.37 -17.53
C GLU A 90 -1.13 18.26 -18.35
N LYS A 91 -1.57 17.21 -17.66
CA LYS A 91 -2.23 16.05 -18.28
C LYS A 91 -3.59 15.82 -17.63
N PRO A 92 -4.61 15.41 -18.40
CA PRO A 92 -5.90 15.07 -17.82
C PRO A 92 -5.74 13.87 -16.87
N LYS A 93 -6.34 13.97 -15.68
CA LYS A 93 -6.31 12.95 -14.64
C LYS A 93 -7.52 12.03 -14.79
N ILE A 94 -7.28 10.71 -14.82
CA ILE A 94 -8.31 9.69 -14.94
C ILE A 94 -8.29 8.80 -13.69
N GLY A 95 -9.40 8.76 -12.97
CA GLY A 95 -9.61 7.77 -11.91
C GLY A 95 -10.06 6.44 -12.49
N ILE A 96 -9.46 5.32 -12.04
CA ILE A 96 -9.94 3.97 -12.39
C ILE A 96 -10.67 3.38 -11.18
N VAL A 97 -11.87 2.88 -11.41
CA VAL A 97 -12.72 2.24 -10.40
C VAL A 97 -13.02 0.81 -10.85
N GLY A 98 -13.09 -0.12 -9.92
CA GLY A 98 -13.35 -1.52 -10.21
C GLY A 98 -12.83 -2.45 -9.11
N GLU A 99 -12.80 -3.73 -9.45
CA GLU A 99 -12.27 -4.80 -8.59
C GLU A 99 -10.79 -4.55 -8.24
N PHE A 100 -10.39 -4.78 -6.98
CA PHE A 100 -9.11 -4.34 -6.43
C PHE A 100 -7.92 -4.99 -7.13
N TYR A 101 -8.00 -6.30 -7.37
CA TYR A 101 -6.92 -7.07 -7.99
C TYR A 101 -6.75 -6.66 -9.45
N VAL A 102 -7.85 -6.54 -10.17
CA VAL A 102 -7.82 -6.08 -11.57
C VAL A 102 -7.20 -4.69 -11.64
N ARG A 103 -7.59 -3.74 -10.78
CA ARG A 103 -7.03 -2.37 -10.77
C ARG A 103 -5.51 -2.34 -10.65
N LEU A 104 -4.96 -3.10 -9.72
CA LEU A 104 -3.56 -2.99 -9.29
C LEU A 104 -2.62 -3.89 -10.10
N HIS A 105 -3.10 -5.02 -10.62
CA HIS A 105 -2.27 -5.98 -11.33
C HIS A 105 -2.22 -5.68 -12.84
N GLU A 106 -1.09 -5.14 -13.30
CA GLU A 106 -0.88 -4.67 -14.68
C GLU A 106 -1.18 -5.72 -15.78
N PRO A 107 -0.83 -7.01 -15.63
CA PRO A 107 -1.31 -8.03 -16.57
C PRO A 107 -2.82 -8.26 -16.52
N ALA A 108 -3.45 -8.22 -15.33
CA ALA A 108 -4.88 -8.49 -15.18
C ALA A 108 -5.75 -7.35 -15.73
N ASN A 109 -5.32 -6.09 -15.60
CA ASN A 109 -5.98 -4.96 -16.26
C ASN A 109 -5.60 -4.80 -17.74
N GLN A 110 -4.91 -5.77 -18.35
CA GLN A 110 -4.51 -5.71 -19.76
C GLN A 110 -3.69 -4.45 -20.09
N ARG A 111 -2.90 -3.98 -19.11
CA ARG A 111 -2.05 -2.78 -19.17
C ARG A 111 -2.84 -1.51 -19.52
N ILE A 112 -4.09 -1.41 -19.09
CA ILE A 112 -4.95 -0.24 -19.40
C ILE A 112 -4.31 1.08 -18.96
N ILE A 113 -3.61 1.08 -17.83
CA ILE A 113 -2.96 2.28 -17.28
C ILE A 113 -1.89 2.79 -18.26
N ARG A 114 -1.03 1.89 -18.77
CA ARG A 114 -0.01 2.23 -19.77
C ARG A 114 -0.62 2.80 -21.04
N LYS A 115 -1.68 2.14 -21.55
CA LYS A 115 -2.39 2.58 -22.76
C LYS A 115 -3.01 3.98 -22.60
N LEU A 116 -3.46 4.33 -21.40
CA LEU A 116 -3.98 5.66 -21.08
C LEU A 116 -2.84 6.69 -21.01
N GLU A 117 -1.74 6.36 -20.33
CA GLU A 117 -0.55 7.22 -20.26
C GLU A 117 0.07 7.52 -21.63
N GLU A 118 0.11 6.54 -22.53
CA GLU A 118 0.51 6.68 -23.94
C GLU A 118 -0.36 7.69 -24.69
N LYS A 119 -1.64 7.80 -24.33
CA LYS A 119 -2.57 8.81 -24.86
C LYS A 119 -2.44 10.18 -24.20
N GLY A 120 -1.46 10.36 -23.33
CA GLY A 120 -1.14 11.64 -22.71
C GLY A 120 -1.92 11.93 -21.43
N THR A 121 -2.48 10.92 -20.77
CA THR A 121 -3.22 11.10 -19.52
C THR A 121 -2.35 10.73 -18.31
N GLU A 122 -2.76 11.18 -17.13
CA GLU A 122 -2.28 10.68 -15.84
C GLU A 122 -3.38 9.83 -15.21
N VAL A 123 -3.03 8.66 -14.66
CA VAL A 123 -4.00 7.81 -13.96
C VAL A 123 -3.85 8.00 -12.45
N TRP A 124 -4.97 8.21 -11.78
CA TRP A 124 -5.05 8.25 -10.32
C TRP A 124 -5.69 6.95 -9.82
N LEU A 125 -4.93 6.20 -9.01
CA LEU A 125 -5.43 4.99 -8.35
C LEU A 125 -5.55 5.23 -6.85
N ALA A 126 -6.60 4.67 -6.25
CA ALA A 126 -6.62 4.51 -4.80
C ALA A 126 -5.61 3.42 -4.38
N PRO A 127 -4.95 3.60 -3.22
CA PRO A 127 -3.85 2.75 -2.76
C PRO A 127 -4.30 1.31 -2.54
N ALA A 128 -3.36 0.36 -2.59
CA ALA A 128 -3.68 -1.04 -2.29
C ALA A 128 -4.17 -1.23 -0.84
N THR A 129 -3.71 -0.37 0.07
CA THR A 129 -4.13 -0.36 1.48
C THR A 129 -5.62 -0.07 1.66
N GLU A 130 -6.29 0.55 0.69
CA GLU A 130 -7.76 0.72 0.68
C GLU A 130 -8.46 -0.63 0.92
N TYR A 131 -8.00 -1.68 0.24
CA TYR A 131 -8.58 -3.03 0.38
C TYR A 131 -8.33 -3.64 1.76
N LEU A 132 -7.17 -3.37 2.37
CA LEU A 132 -6.87 -3.84 3.72
C LEU A 132 -7.82 -3.18 4.72
N VAL A 133 -7.97 -1.85 4.67
CA VAL A 133 -8.89 -1.10 5.54
C VAL A 133 -10.32 -1.59 5.36
N TYR A 134 -10.76 -1.76 4.11
CA TYR A 134 -12.08 -2.32 3.79
C TYR A 134 -12.28 -3.72 4.37
N SER A 135 -11.30 -4.61 4.24
CA SER A 135 -11.37 -5.98 4.76
C SER A 135 -11.48 -6.00 6.30
N TYR A 136 -10.74 -5.12 6.98
CA TYR A 136 -10.85 -4.98 8.43
C TYR A 136 -12.18 -4.37 8.87
N HIS A 137 -12.70 -3.39 8.11
CA HIS A 137 -14.03 -2.85 8.32
C HIS A 137 -15.09 -3.96 8.26
N LEU A 138 -15.12 -4.71 7.16
CA LEU A 138 -16.06 -5.79 6.96
C LEU A 138 -15.94 -6.86 8.06
N GLY A 139 -14.71 -7.23 8.42
CA GLY A 139 -14.45 -8.15 9.52
C GLY A 139 -15.01 -7.66 10.86
N SER A 140 -14.92 -6.36 11.14
CA SER A 140 -15.48 -5.74 12.35
C SER A 140 -17.02 -5.75 12.35
N VAL A 141 -17.65 -5.52 11.19
CA VAL A 141 -19.11 -5.55 11.02
C VAL A 141 -19.65 -6.97 11.22
N ILE A 142 -19.04 -7.96 10.59
CA ILE A 142 -19.42 -9.37 10.74
C ILE A 142 -19.27 -9.83 12.19
N ALA A 143 -18.19 -9.43 12.87
CA ALA A 143 -18.00 -9.76 14.28
C ALA A 143 -19.07 -9.11 15.19
N ARG A 144 -19.49 -7.89 14.88
CA ARG A 144 -20.60 -7.21 15.56
C ARG A 144 -21.91 -7.96 15.39
N GLU A 145 -22.21 -8.41 14.17
CA GLU A 145 -23.42 -9.18 13.86
C GLU A 145 -23.43 -10.52 14.59
N LYS A 146 -22.29 -11.23 14.57
CA LYS A 146 -22.09 -12.49 15.31
C LYS A 146 -22.34 -12.30 16.81
N PHE A 147 -21.81 -11.24 17.41
CA PHE A 147 -22.09 -10.91 18.81
C PHE A 147 -23.58 -10.57 19.04
N SER A 148 -24.20 -9.82 18.13
CA SER A 148 -25.62 -9.45 18.24
C SER A 148 -26.54 -10.68 18.27
N LEU A 149 -26.20 -11.71 17.47
CA LEU A 149 -26.94 -12.96 17.39
C LEU A 149 -26.69 -13.88 18.59
N ASN A 150 -25.42 -14.11 18.95
CA ASN A 150 -25.07 -15.12 19.95
C ASN A 150 -25.04 -14.59 21.39
N ARG A 151 -24.77 -13.29 21.57
CA ARG A 151 -24.57 -12.60 22.86
C ARG A 151 -23.52 -13.26 23.79
N LYS A 152 -22.60 -14.02 23.21
CA LYS A 152 -21.50 -14.70 23.91
C LYS A 152 -20.36 -13.74 24.24
N LYS A 153 -19.67 -13.98 25.36
CA LYS A 153 -18.53 -13.14 25.80
C LYS A 153 -17.35 -13.24 24.83
N GLU A 154 -17.17 -14.39 24.20
CA GLU A 154 -16.12 -14.63 23.20
C GLU A 154 -16.33 -13.75 21.96
N ASP A 155 -17.57 -13.68 21.48
CA ASP A 155 -17.93 -12.88 20.31
C ASP A 155 -17.84 -11.37 20.60
N LEU A 156 -18.14 -10.94 21.84
CA LEU A 156 -17.90 -9.56 22.28
C LEU A 156 -16.41 -9.20 22.24
N LYS A 157 -15.54 -10.08 22.74
CA LYS A 157 -14.08 -9.88 22.70
C LYS A 157 -13.59 -9.79 21.25
N GLU A 158 -14.06 -10.69 20.38
CA GLU A 158 -13.73 -10.69 18.96
C GLU A 158 -14.13 -9.37 18.28
N TRP A 159 -15.36 -8.91 18.53
CA TRP A 159 -15.87 -7.65 17.98
C TRP A 159 -15.05 -6.44 18.47
N LEU A 160 -14.78 -6.34 19.77
CA LEU A 160 -13.97 -5.24 20.33
C LEU A 160 -12.57 -5.20 19.73
N LEU A 161 -11.90 -6.37 19.63
CA LEU A 161 -10.56 -6.47 19.07
C LEU A 161 -10.53 -6.00 17.61
N LYS A 162 -11.46 -6.51 16.77
CA LYS A 162 -11.56 -6.13 15.36
C LYS A 162 -11.94 -4.66 15.17
N SER A 163 -12.77 -4.11 16.06
CA SER A 163 -13.15 -2.69 16.03
C SER A 163 -11.99 -1.77 16.38
N ILE A 164 -11.17 -2.13 17.37
CA ILE A 164 -9.95 -1.39 17.70
C ILE A 164 -8.98 -1.44 16.52
N LEU A 165 -8.75 -2.64 15.95
CA LEU A 165 -7.86 -2.82 14.82
C LEU A 165 -8.29 -1.99 13.60
N TYR A 166 -9.58 -2.03 13.24
CA TYR A 166 -10.12 -1.19 12.18
C TYR A 166 -9.89 0.30 12.45
N ARG A 167 -10.14 0.77 13.68
CA ARG A 167 -9.90 2.18 14.05
C ARG A 167 -8.43 2.58 13.89
N VAL A 168 -7.49 1.75 14.35
CA VAL A 168 -6.05 2.02 14.19
C VAL A 168 -5.70 2.18 12.71
N MET A 169 -6.13 1.24 11.86
CA MET A 169 -5.87 1.30 10.42
C MET A 169 -6.45 2.56 9.74
N THR A 170 -7.66 3.00 10.14
CA THR A 170 -8.27 4.21 9.56
C THR A 170 -7.61 5.52 9.99
N LEU A 171 -6.90 5.53 11.12
CA LEU A 171 -6.16 6.72 11.58
C LEU A 171 -4.94 6.96 10.69
N GLU A 172 -4.27 5.90 10.24
CA GLU A 172 -3.14 5.97 9.31
C GLU A 172 -3.58 6.41 7.90
N GLU A 173 -4.71 5.89 7.41
CA GLU A 173 -5.22 6.22 6.08
C GLU A 173 -5.61 7.70 5.94
N LYS A 174 -6.24 8.30 6.97
CA LYS A 174 -6.59 9.72 6.96
C LYS A 174 -5.38 10.64 6.90
N GLN A 175 -4.24 10.21 7.43
CA GLN A 175 -2.98 10.91 7.32
C GLN A 175 -2.48 10.87 5.86
N GLU A 176 -2.57 9.72 5.19
CA GLU A 176 -2.09 9.55 3.81
C GLU A 176 -2.88 10.34 2.75
N PHE A 177 -4.16 10.65 3.03
CA PHE A 177 -4.98 11.53 2.17
C PHE A 177 -4.75 13.03 2.39
N PHE A 178 -4.22 13.45 3.55
CA PHE A 178 -4.06 14.87 3.93
C PHE A 178 -2.65 15.45 3.70
N TYR A 179 -1.63 14.61 3.48
CA TYR A 179 -0.24 15.06 3.29
C TYR A 179 0.19 15.21 1.81
N LEU A 180 -0.76 15.56 0.93
CA LEU A 180 -0.55 15.93 -0.48
C LEU A 180 -1.38 17.17 -0.85
#